data_AF-A0A8T5RDQ6-F1
#
_entry.id   AF-A0A8T5RDQ6-F1
#
_cell.length_a   1.000
_cell.length_b   1.000
_cell.length_c   1.000
_cell.angle_alpha   90.00
_cell.angle_beta   90.00
_cell.angle_gamma   90.00
#
_symmetry.space_group_name_H-M   'P 1'
#
loop_
_entity.id
_entity.type
_entity.pdbx_description
1 polymer ?
#
loop_
_entity_poly.entity_id
_entity_poly.type
_entity_poly.pdbx_seq_one_letter_code
_entity_poly.pdbx_strand_id
1 'polypeptide(L)'
;NSCESEGDSFVSFRQFNKSKYHDCILWSNSIDLALKVKNKWQIQFSLNFPHYSHIDKIPEITTWLLSVEARRKFMLDMNKEFLTTSSLLNNDEILGFYDYVIITRASPAKSLGVAKYKGSFTPGLDADLNILDLNLNEIDTEKDYEIVRKSLENIEFVLKNGEIVKKDKNIILNNKGLIFWTEGKSIPEEKIKIMAKKKQFYQKYYSYFYEMLDSRVNSKYLKKLD
;
A
#
# COMPACT_ATOMS: atom_id res chain seq x y z
N ASN A 1 32.67 9.30 -0.09
CA ASN A 1 31.32 8.82 0.28
C ASN A 1 31.39 7.34 0.58
N SER A 2 31.81 6.95 1.79
CA SER A 2 31.69 5.56 2.24
C SER A 2 30.22 5.34 2.58
N CYS A 3 29.52 4.65 1.69
CA CYS A 3 28.21 4.12 2.00
C CYS A 3 28.43 2.91 2.92
N GLU A 4 28.28 3.10 4.23
CA GLU A 4 28.58 2.05 5.23
C GLU A 4 27.49 0.98 5.32
N SER A 5 26.34 1.20 4.67
CA SER A 5 25.20 0.28 4.53
C SER A 5 24.57 0.43 3.14
N GLU A 6 23.39 -0.16 2.91
CA GLU A 6 22.55 0.23 1.75
C GLU A 6 22.47 1.75 1.67
N GLY A 7 22.78 2.28 0.48
CA GLY A 7 22.82 3.71 0.23
C GLY A 7 21.52 4.20 -0.35
N ASP A 8 20.89 5.14 0.34
CA ASP A 8 19.71 5.81 -0.21
C ASP A 8 20.15 6.90 -1.19
N SER A 9 19.66 6.79 -2.42
CA SER A 9 19.81 7.82 -3.44
C SER A 9 18.45 8.42 -3.75
N PHE A 10 18.28 9.70 -3.46
CA PHE A 10 17.08 10.44 -3.83
C PHE A 10 17.26 11.03 -5.22
N VAL A 11 16.49 10.50 -6.18
CA VAL A 11 16.31 11.11 -7.51
C VAL A 11 14.96 11.82 -7.54
N SER A 12 14.75 12.74 -8.47
CA SER A 12 13.47 13.41 -8.67
C SER A 12 12.30 12.42 -8.74
N PHE A 13 11.17 12.79 -8.15
CA PHE A 13 9.95 11.98 -8.22
C PHE A 13 9.53 11.77 -9.67
N ARG A 14 9.14 10.54 -10.02
CA ARG A 14 8.58 10.27 -11.34
C ARG A 14 7.27 11.04 -11.47
N GLN A 15 7.20 11.91 -12.48
CA GLN A 15 5.96 12.55 -12.87
C GLN A 15 5.39 11.80 -14.07
N PHE A 16 4.22 11.18 -13.88
CA PHE A 16 3.49 10.52 -14.95
C PHE A 16 3.06 11.55 -16.00
N ASN A 17 3.37 11.28 -17.27
CA ASN A 17 2.93 12.11 -18.38
C ASN A 17 2.29 11.25 -19.49
N LYS A 18 1.01 11.50 -19.76
CA LYS A 18 0.24 10.81 -20.80
C LYS A 18 0.82 10.94 -22.21
N SER A 19 1.61 11.98 -22.50
CA SER A 19 2.25 12.11 -23.82
C SER A 19 3.47 11.21 -23.99
N LYS A 20 4.03 10.67 -22.89
CA LYS A 20 5.20 9.80 -22.92
C LYS A 20 4.78 8.33 -23.06
N TYR A 21 5.25 7.68 -24.12
CA TYR A 21 4.97 6.27 -24.42
C TYR A 21 5.30 5.33 -23.25
N HIS A 22 6.49 5.46 -22.66
CA HIS A 22 6.93 4.59 -21.56
C HIS A 22 6.10 4.74 -20.27
N ASP A 23 5.61 5.96 -19.98
CA ASP A 23 4.74 6.18 -18.82
C ASP A 23 3.37 5.51 -19.05
N CYS A 24 2.83 5.61 -20.27
CA CYS A 24 1.59 4.93 -20.65
C CYS A 24 1.72 3.40 -20.54
N ILE A 25 2.85 2.82 -20.99
CA ILE A 25 3.14 1.39 -20.81
C ILE A 25 3.16 1.01 -19.33
N LEU A 26 3.87 1.77 -18.49
CA LEU A 26 3.97 1.47 -17.07
C LEU A 26 2.59 1.47 -16.39
N TRP A 27 1.77 2.47 -16.72
CA TRP A 27 0.38 2.55 -16.28
C TRP A 27 -0.42 1.32 -16.75
N SER A 28 -0.35 1.00 -18.05
CA SER A 28 -1.06 -0.13 -18.65
C SER A 28 -0.68 -1.46 -18.03
N ASN A 29 0.62 -1.71 -17.83
CA ASN A 29 1.12 -2.94 -17.22
C ASN A 29 0.65 -3.11 -15.78
N SER A 30 0.55 -2.01 -15.04
CA SER A 30 0.07 -2.03 -13.65
C SER A 30 -1.40 -2.45 -13.57
N ILE A 31 -2.23 -1.91 -14.47
CA ILE A 31 -3.65 -2.28 -14.56
C ILE A 31 -3.80 -3.72 -15.07
N ASP A 32 -3.09 -4.08 -16.13
CA ASP A 32 -3.16 -5.42 -16.73
C ASP A 32 -2.75 -6.51 -15.74
N LEU A 33 -1.72 -6.28 -14.93
CA LEU A 33 -1.31 -7.19 -13.85
C LEU A 33 -2.42 -7.35 -12.81
N ALA A 34 -3.01 -6.24 -12.36
CA ALA A 34 -4.07 -6.27 -11.36
C ALA A 34 -5.33 -7.02 -11.85
N LEU A 35 -5.66 -6.90 -13.13
CA LEU A 35 -6.81 -7.57 -13.75
C LEU A 35 -6.54 -9.06 -14.01
N LYS A 36 -5.40 -9.41 -14.63
CA LYS A 36 -5.10 -10.77 -15.09
C LYS A 36 -4.74 -11.77 -14.00
N VAL A 37 -4.21 -11.31 -12.86
CA VAL A 37 -3.89 -12.24 -11.76
C VAL A 37 -5.17 -12.82 -11.20
N LYS A 38 -5.42 -14.11 -11.47
CA LYS A 38 -6.66 -14.80 -11.09
C LYS A 38 -6.89 -14.83 -9.58
N ASN A 39 -5.86 -15.14 -8.81
CA ASN A 39 -5.95 -15.19 -7.35
C ASN A 39 -5.52 -13.85 -6.75
N LYS A 40 -6.50 -13.02 -6.36
CA LYS A 40 -6.26 -11.68 -5.79
C LYS A 40 -5.53 -11.70 -4.43
N TRP A 41 -5.43 -12.85 -3.77
CA TRP A 41 -4.59 -13.01 -2.58
C TRP A 41 -3.08 -13.02 -2.88
N GLN A 42 -2.68 -13.08 -4.15
CA GLN A 42 -1.28 -13.09 -4.58
C GLN A 42 -0.78 -11.70 -5.00
N ILE A 43 -1.64 -10.67 -4.96
CA ILE A 43 -1.27 -9.28 -5.28
C ILE A 43 -1.73 -8.33 -4.18
N GLN A 44 -1.04 -7.20 -4.08
CA GLN A 44 -1.37 -6.11 -3.18
C GLN A 44 -1.31 -4.78 -3.93
N PHE A 45 -2.24 -3.88 -3.61
CA PHE A 45 -2.24 -2.53 -4.15
C PHE A 45 -1.15 -1.69 -3.48
N SER A 46 -0.26 -1.08 -4.28
CA SER A 46 0.75 -0.14 -3.79
C SER A 46 1.05 0.94 -4.82
N LEU A 47 1.26 2.16 -4.33
CA LEU A 47 1.78 3.27 -5.14
C LEU A 47 3.30 3.39 -5.07
N ASN A 48 3.94 2.56 -4.24
CA ASN A 48 5.31 2.76 -3.78
C ASN A 48 5.53 4.24 -3.39
N PHE A 49 4.60 4.83 -2.64
CA PHE A 49 4.57 6.27 -2.39
C PHE A 49 5.91 6.75 -1.82
N PRO A 50 6.51 7.84 -2.35
CA PRO A 50 5.98 8.75 -3.37
C PRO A 50 6.46 8.44 -4.82
N HIS A 51 7.04 7.27 -5.09
CA HIS A 51 7.77 6.99 -6.32
C HIS A 51 6.89 6.89 -7.58
N TYR A 52 5.73 6.24 -7.53
CA TYR A 52 4.88 6.07 -8.73
C TYR A 52 3.62 6.93 -8.75
N SER A 53 3.12 7.34 -7.58
CA SER A 53 1.98 8.25 -7.48
C SER A 53 1.83 8.80 -6.06
N HIS A 54 1.01 9.85 -5.91
CA HIS A 54 0.61 10.42 -4.62
C HIS A 54 -0.62 9.71 -4.04
N ILE A 55 -0.78 9.74 -2.70
CA ILE A 55 -1.84 9.02 -1.98
C ILE A 55 -3.25 9.52 -2.36
N ASP A 56 -3.39 10.81 -2.71
CA ASP A 56 -4.63 11.41 -3.18
C ASP A 56 -5.14 10.83 -4.51
N LYS A 57 -4.30 10.09 -5.24
CA LYS A 57 -4.67 9.43 -6.50
C LYS A 57 -5.32 8.05 -6.34
N ILE A 58 -5.36 7.49 -5.12
CA ILE A 58 -5.98 6.18 -4.89
C ILE A 58 -7.43 6.11 -5.41
N PRO A 59 -8.31 7.11 -5.17
CA PRO A 59 -9.68 7.08 -5.69
C PRO A 59 -9.73 7.04 -7.22
N GLU A 60 -8.92 7.86 -7.90
CA GLU A 60 -8.82 7.88 -9.37
C GLU A 60 -8.29 6.54 -9.92
N ILE A 61 -7.24 5.98 -9.33
CA ILE A 61 -6.68 4.68 -9.75
C ILE A 61 -7.69 3.55 -9.55
N THR A 62 -8.50 3.64 -8.49
CA THR A 62 -9.53 2.64 -8.21
C THR A 62 -10.57 2.58 -9.31
N THR A 63 -10.97 3.73 -9.89
CA THR A 63 -11.95 3.72 -11.00
C THR A 63 -11.43 2.97 -12.22
N TRP A 64 -10.13 3.07 -12.51
CA TRP A 64 -9.50 2.33 -13.62
C TRP A 64 -9.59 0.81 -13.41
N LEU A 65 -9.53 0.33 -12.17
CA LEU A 65 -9.64 -1.10 -11.89
C LEU A 65 -11.10 -1.58 -12.01
N LEU A 66 -12.06 -0.77 -11.56
CA LEU A 66 -13.47 -1.15 -11.48
C LEU A 66 -14.26 -0.91 -12.78
N SER A 67 -13.83 0.01 -13.64
CA SER A 67 -14.61 0.48 -14.79
C SER A 67 -13.79 0.56 -16.08
N VAL A 68 -14.27 -0.15 -17.11
CA VAL A 68 -13.71 -0.06 -18.47
C VAL A 68 -13.89 1.35 -19.03
N GLU A 69 -15.04 1.99 -18.77
CA GLU A 69 -15.32 3.34 -19.25
C GLU A 69 -14.36 4.36 -18.64
N ALA A 70 -14.12 4.28 -17.33
CA ALA A 70 -13.14 5.14 -16.66
C ALA A 70 -11.73 4.97 -17.23
N ARG A 71 -11.30 3.74 -17.51
CA ARG A 71 -10.01 3.47 -18.18
C ARG A 71 -9.96 4.10 -19.56
N ARG A 72 -10.97 3.83 -20.40
CA ARG A 72 -11.02 4.34 -21.78
C ARG A 72 -11.01 5.86 -21.80
N LYS A 73 -11.78 6.51 -20.93
CA LYS A 73 -11.80 7.97 -20.76
C LYS A 73 -10.43 8.51 -20.35
N PHE A 74 -9.73 7.84 -19.44
CA PHE A 74 -8.38 8.22 -19.04
C PHE A 74 -7.35 8.04 -20.18
N MET A 75 -7.56 7.09 -21.08
CA MET A 75 -6.66 6.81 -22.20
C MET A 75 -6.82 7.77 -23.40
N LEU A 76 -7.93 8.51 -23.53
CA LEU A 76 -8.26 9.29 -24.74
C LEU A 76 -7.14 10.23 -25.24
N ASP A 77 -6.41 10.85 -24.32
CA ASP A 77 -5.35 11.84 -24.58
C ASP A 77 -3.94 11.26 -24.36
N MET A 78 -3.80 9.94 -24.28
CA MET A 78 -2.49 9.29 -24.19
C MET A 78 -1.73 9.33 -25.50
N ASN A 79 -0.44 9.01 -25.39
CA ASN A 79 0.49 8.89 -26.51
C ASN A 79 -0.14 8.05 -27.65
N LYS A 80 -0.09 8.58 -28.88
CA LYS A 80 -0.74 7.98 -30.05
C LYS A 80 -0.20 6.59 -30.38
N GLU A 81 1.11 6.38 -30.25
CA GLU A 81 1.75 5.09 -30.50
C GLU A 81 1.29 4.04 -29.49
N PHE A 82 1.19 4.42 -28.21
CA PHE A 82 0.61 3.57 -27.17
C PHE A 82 -0.84 3.20 -27.48
N LEU A 83 -1.66 4.15 -27.93
CA LEU A 83 -3.05 3.87 -28.31
C LEU A 83 -3.17 2.94 -29.51
N THR A 84 -2.21 2.90 -30.42
CA THR A 84 -2.22 1.93 -31.53
C THR A 84 -1.78 0.52 -31.13
N THR A 85 -1.09 0.37 -30.00
CA THR A 85 -0.41 -0.88 -29.62
C THR A 85 -0.92 -1.52 -28.33
N SER A 86 -1.61 -0.76 -27.48
CA SER A 86 -2.05 -1.22 -26.17
C SER A 86 -3.15 -2.28 -26.28
N SER A 87 -2.91 -3.44 -25.67
CA SER A 87 -3.93 -4.49 -25.51
C SER A 87 -5.06 -4.08 -24.55
N LEU A 88 -4.83 -3.07 -23.70
CA LEU A 88 -5.80 -2.65 -22.68
C LEU A 88 -7.03 -1.96 -23.28
N LEU A 89 -6.93 -1.41 -24.50
CA LEU A 89 -8.08 -0.82 -25.20
C LEU A 89 -9.20 -1.83 -25.47
N ASN A 90 -8.80 -3.08 -25.72
CA ASN A 90 -9.69 -4.21 -26.02
C ASN A 90 -9.88 -5.11 -24.79
N ASN A 91 -9.39 -4.70 -23.60
CA ASN A 91 -9.55 -5.45 -22.37
C ASN A 91 -10.77 -4.92 -21.58
N ASP A 92 -11.85 -5.69 -21.61
CA ASP A 92 -13.09 -5.43 -20.88
C ASP A 92 -13.10 -6.07 -19.47
N GLU A 93 -12.00 -6.71 -19.02
CA GLU A 93 -11.92 -7.23 -17.65
C GLU A 93 -11.97 -6.11 -16.63
N ILE A 94 -12.69 -6.35 -15.53
CA ILE A 94 -12.77 -5.43 -14.40
C ILE A 94 -12.42 -6.16 -13.11
N LEU A 95 -11.95 -5.39 -12.14
CA LEU A 95 -11.78 -5.86 -10.77
C LEU A 95 -13.13 -5.71 -10.06
N GLY A 96 -13.62 -6.77 -9.42
CA GLY A 96 -14.79 -6.63 -8.55
C GLY A 96 -14.47 -5.74 -7.34
N PHE A 97 -15.47 -5.02 -6.80
CA PHE A 97 -15.25 -4.20 -5.60
C PHE A 97 -14.76 -5.02 -4.40
N TYR A 98 -15.22 -6.27 -4.27
CA TYR A 98 -14.75 -7.19 -3.23
C TYR A 98 -13.28 -7.57 -3.42
N ASP A 99 -12.86 -7.80 -4.66
CA ASP A 99 -11.45 -8.05 -5.00
C ASP A 99 -10.57 -6.83 -4.72
N TYR A 100 -11.09 -5.63 -4.98
CA TYR A 100 -10.43 -4.39 -4.58
C TYR A 100 -10.20 -4.33 -3.06
N VAL A 101 -11.20 -4.68 -2.25
CA VAL A 101 -11.05 -4.77 -0.78
C VAL A 101 -10.01 -5.83 -0.39
N ILE A 102 -9.97 -6.98 -1.09
CA ILE A 102 -8.95 -8.01 -0.86
C ILE A 102 -7.54 -7.46 -1.09
N ILE A 103 -7.25 -6.88 -2.27
CA ILE A 103 -5.89 -6.44 -2.60
C ILE A 103 -5.44 -5.22 -1.79
N THR A 104 -6.36 -4.43 -1.24
CA THR A 104 -6.06 -3.22 -0.47
C THR A 104 -6.02 -3.44 1.04
N ARG A 105 -6.70 -4.46 1.58
CA ARG A 105 -6.85 -4.69 3.03
C ARG A 105 -6.46 -6.10 3.46
N ALA A 106 -7.19 -7.11 2.96
CA ALA A 106 -7.07 -8.47 3.48
C ALA A 106 -5.77 -9.17 3.06
N SER A 107 -5.43 -9.09 1.76
CA SER A 107 -4.19 -9.66 1.20
C SER A 107 -2.94 -9.05 1.84
N PRO A 108 -2.80 -7.71 1.97
CA PRO A 108 -1.69 -7.10 2.70
C PRO A 108 -1.58 -7.58 4.16
N ALA A 109 -2.69 -7.60 4.91
CA ALA A 109 -2.67 -8.03 6.31
C ALA A 109 -2.23 -9.50 6.47
N LYS A 110 -2.69 -10.37 5.56
CA LYS A 110 -2.28 -11.78 5.53
C LYS A 110 -0.80 -11.93 5.16
N SER A 111 -0.34 -11.23 4.14
CA SER A 111 1.07 -11.25 3.68
C SER A 111 2.03 -10.81 4.78
N LEU A 112 1.66 -9.78 5.55
CA LEU A 112 2.45 -9.28 6.68
C LEU A 112 2.35 -10.12 7.97
N GLY A 113 1.53 -11.19 7.99
CA GLY A 113 1.33 -12.02 9.17
C GLY A 113 0.49 -11.37 10.28
N VAL A 114 -0.23 -10.28 9.97
CA VAL A 114 -1.04 -9.52 10.94
C VAL A 114 -2.55 -9.72 10.77
N ALA A 115 -2.98 -10.70 9.97
CA ALA A 115 -4.39 -11.00 9.72
C ALA A 115 -5.18 -11.40 10.99
N LYS A 116 -4.50 -11.80 12.07
CA LYS A 116 -5.13 -12.01 13.40
C LYS A 116 -5.60 -10.72 14.06
N TYR A 117 -5.13 -9.57 13.58
CA TYR A 117 -5.39 -8.25 14.17
C TYR A 117 -6.02 -7.26 13.17
N LYS A 118 -5.72 -7.39 11.87
CA LYS A 118 -6.04 -6.40 10.82
C LYS A 118 -6.59 -7.06 9.56
N GLY A 119 -7.23 -6.24 8.72
CA GLY A 119 -7.57 -6.61 7.33
C GLY A 119 -8.86 -7.40 7.16
N SER A 120 -9.64 -7.61 8.22
CA SER A 120 -11.02 -8.12 8.15
C SER A 120 -11.89 -7.51 9.25
N PHE A 121 -13.20 -7.78 9.20
CA PHE A 121 -14.17 -7.41 10.24
C PHE A 121 -14.55 -8.60 11.14
N THR A 122 -13.69 -9.63 11.20
CA THR A 122 -13.92 -10.78 12.08
C THR A 122 -13.98 -10.30 13.53
N PRO A 123 -14.96 -10.74 14.35
CA PRO A 123 -15.00 -10.39 15.77
C PRO A 123 -13.69 -10.72 16.49
N GLY A 124 -13.20 -9.78 17.31
CA GLY A 124 -11.94 -9.92 18.06
C GLY A 124 -10.72 -9.25 17.42
N LEU A 125 -10.82 -8.72 16.19
CA LEU A 125 -9.78 -7.92 15.56
C LEU A 125 -9.80 -6.46 16.03
N ASP A 126 -8.74 -5.72 15.74
CA ASP A 126 -8.68 -4.28 16.02
C ASP A 126 -9.77 -3.57 15.20
N ALA A 127 -10.56 -2.70 15.84
CA ALA A 127 -11.65 -1.96 15.21
C ALA A 127 -11.16 -0.80 14.33
N ASP A 128 -10.50 -1.16 13.22
CA ASP A 128 -10.04 -0.27 12.15
C ASP A 128 -11.01 -0.32 10.98
N LEU A 129 -11.85 0.70 10.84
CA LEU A 129 -12.96 0.71 9.89
C LEU A 129 -12.94 1.98 9.01
N ASN A 130 -13.32 1.82 7.75
CA ASN A 130 -13.70 2.93 6.87
C ASN A 130 -15.17 2.73 6.51
N ILE A 131 -16.01 3.73 6.78
CA ILE A 131 -17.42 3.74 6.40
C ILE A 131 -17.56 4.74 5.26
N LEU A 132 -18.02 4.25 4.12
CA LEU A 132 -18.23 5.02 2.90
C LEU A 132 -19.73 5.26 2.73
N ASP A 133 -20.10 6.45 2.27
CA ASP A 133 -21.46 6.74 1.79
C ASP A 133 -21.68 6.10 0.41
N LEU A 134 -21.77 4.76 0.41
CA LEU A 134 -21.82 3.94 -0.79
C LEU A 134 -22.65 2.68 -0.54
N ASN A 135 -23.86 2.62 -1.10
CA ASN A 135 -24.69 1.43 -1.06
C ASN A 135 -24.48 0.57 -2.32
N LEU A 136 -23.71 -0.52 -2.17
CA LEU A 136 -23.40 -1.43 -3.27
C LEU A 136 -24.61 -2.19 -3.84
N ASN A 137 -25.77 -2.16 -3.16
CA ASN A 137 -27.01 -2.75 -3.69
C ASN A 137 -27.78 -1.79 -4.62
N GLU A 138 -27.41 -0.51 -4.62
CA GLU A 138 -28.11 0.55 -5.37
C GLU A 138 -27.31 1.10 -6.55
N ILE A 139 -26.04 0.70 -6.70
CA ILE A 139 -25.14 1.17 -7.75
C ILE A 139 -24.50 0.03 -8.54
N ASP A 140 -24.14 0.31 -9.78
CA ASP A 140 -23.29 -0.55 -10.60
C ASP A 140 -21.87 0.03 -10.57
N THR A 141 -20.94 -0.60 -9.84
CA THR A 141 -19.58 -0.03 -9.64
C THR A 141 -18.79 0.16 -10.93
N GLU A 142 -19.15 -0.54 -12.01
CA GLU A 142 -18.53 -0.36 -13.32
C GLU A 142 -19.03 0.92 -14.00
N LYS A 143 -20.33 1.23 -13.91
CA LYS A 143 -20.95 2.39 -14.56
C LYS A 143 -20.93 3.64 -13.69
N ASP A 144 -21.18 3.48 -12.40
CA ASP A 144 -21.25 4.53 -11.40
C ASP A 144 -19.89 4.81 -10.74
N TYR A 145 -18.80 4.63 -11.49
CA TYR A 145 -17.42 4.75 -10.99
C TYR A 145 -17.11 6.13 -10.38
N GLU A 146 -17.79 7.19 -10.81
CA GLU A 146 -17.67 8.53 -10.22
C GLU A 146 -18.27 8.61 -8.81
N ILE A 147 -19.33 7.86 -8.51
CA ILE A 147 -19.89 7.75 -7.15
C ILE A 147 -18.89 7.02 -6.25
N VAL A 148 -18.33 5.90 -6.75
CA VAL A 148 -17.29 5.15 -6.04
C VAL A 148 -16.06 6.03 -5.78
N ARG A 149 -15.60 6.80 -6.79
CA ARG A 149 -14.48 7.73 -6.64
C ARG A 149 -14.73 8.76 -5.54
N LYS A 150 -15.88 9.44 -5.58
CA LYS A 150 -16.24 10.47 -4.58
C LYS A 150 -16.32 9.89 -3.16
N SER A 151 -16.84 8.67 -3.03
CA SER A 151 -16.97 7.97 -1.75
C SER A 151 -15.59 7.60 -1.17
N LEU A 152 -14.63 7.25 -2.03
CA LEU A 152 -13.24 6.98 -1.64
C LEU A 152 -12.45 8.26 -1.34
N GLU A 153 -12.71 9.35 -2.06
CA GLU A 153 -12.15 10.69 -1.78
C GLU A 153 -12.61 11.21 -0.42
N ASN A 154 -13.88 10.99 -0.07
CA ASN A 154 -14.53 11.54 1.11
C ASN A 154 -15.17 10.45 1.98
N ILE A 155 -14.34 9.58 2.56
CA ILE A 155 -14.79 8.57 3.53
C ILE A 155 -15.54 9.25 4.69
N GLU A 156 -16.77 8.83 4.98
CA GLU A 156 -17.67 9.48 5.94
C GLU A 156 -17.15 9.31 7.38
N PHE A 157 -16.82 8.06 7.76
CA PHE A 157 -16.21 7.76 9.05
C PHE A 157 -14.94 6.93 8.91
N VAL A 158 -13.93 7.28 9.71
CA VAL A 158 -12.76 6.43 9.92
C VAL A 158 -12.64 6.14 11.40
N LEU A 159 -12.61 4.86 11.73
CA LEU A 159 -12.34 4.38 13.07
C LEU A 159 -10.93 3.79 13.13
N LYS A 160 -10.21 4.13 14.20
CA LYS A 160 -8.90 3.58 14.51
C LYS A 160 -8.94 3.00 15.92
N ASN A 161 -8.74 1.69 16.06
CA ASN A 161 -8.87 0.97 17.33
C ASN A 161 -10.19 1.29 18.08
N GLY A 162 -11.29 1.45 17.35
CA GLY A 162 -12.62 1.74 17.91
C GLY A 162 -12.90 3.22 18.19
N GLU A 163 -11.92 4.11 18.03
CA GLU A 163 -12.10 5.55 18.17
C GLU A 163 -12.38 6.20 16.82
N ILE A 164 -13.38 7.08 16.75
CA ILE A 164 -13.67 7.86 15.54
C ILE A 164 -12.54 8.90 15.38
N VAL A 165 -11.72 8.73 14.34
CA VAL A 165 -10.63 9.67 13.98
C VAL A 165 -11.01 10.58 12.81
N LYS A 166 -12.06 10.23 12.06
CA LYS A 166 -12.66 11.11 11.05
C LYS A 166 -14.18 10.99 11.11
N LYS A 167 -14.86 12.14 11.03
CA LYS A 167 -16.28 12.27 10.73
C LYS A 167 -16.47 13.43 9.75
N ASP A 168 -16.91 13.15 8.54
CA ASP A 168 -17.05 14.12 7.46
C ASP A 168 -15.73 14.88 7.20
N LYS A 169 -15.74 16.21 7.40
CA LYS A 169 -14.57 17.09 7.24
C LYS A 169 -13.71 17.18 8.52
N ASN A 170 -14.19 16.65 9.64
CA ASN A 170 -13.49 16.73 10.92
C ASN A 170 -12.54 15.55 11.06
N ILE A 171 -11.24 15.83 11.21
CA ILE A 171 -10.18 14.83 11.36
C ILE A 171 -9.43 15.07 12.66
N ILE A 172 -9.25 14.02 13.46
CA ILE A 172 -8.50 14.00 14.70
C ILE A 172 -7.15 13.33 14.44
N LEU A 173 -6.07 14.10 14.47
CA LEU A 173 -4.71 13.62 14.15
C LEU A 173 -3.89 13.19 15.38
N ASN A 174 -4.46 13.27 16.58
CA ASN A 174 -3.72 13.02 17.83
C ASN A 174 -3.64 11.54 18.22
N ASN A 175 -4.23 10.64 17.44
CA ASN A 175 -4.18 9.20 17.72
C ASN A 175 -2.78 8.66 17.44
N LYS A 176 -2.13 8.09 18.48
CA LYS A 176 -0.81 7.47 18.36
C LYS A 176 -0.97 5.99 18.03
N GLY A 177 -0.58 5.63 16.81
CA GLY A 177 -0.50 4.24 16.39
C GLY A 177 0.55 3.43 17.19
N LEU A 178 0.42 2.12 17.12
CA LEU A 178 1.41 1.17 17.66
C LEU A 178 2.30 0.65 16.52
N ILE A 179 3.57 0.42 16.84
CA ILE A 179 4.57 -0.21 15.97
C ILE A 179 4.51 -1.71 16.22
N PHE A 180 4.11 -2.47 15.20
CA PHE A 180 4.18 -3.92 15.25
C PHE A 180 5.62 -4.39 15.19
N TRP A 181 5.99 -5.34 16.05
CA TRP A 181 7.33 -5.94 16.04
C TRP A 181 7.27 -7.42 16.43
N THR A 182 8.26 -8.19 15.99
CA THR A 182 8.42 -9.60 16.32
C THR A 182 9.73 -9.82 17.06
N GLU A 183 9.74 -10.80 17.97
CA GLU A 183 10.98 -11.26 18.60
C GLU A 183 11.46 -12.53 17.91
N GLY A 184 12.66 -12.48 17.32
CA GLY A 184 13.30 -13.67 16.78
C GLY A 184 13.72 -14.64 17.89
N LYS A 185 13.48 -15.93 17.71
CA LYS A 185 14.08 -16.97 18.56
C LYS A 185 15.53 -17.18 18.14
N SER A 186 16.44 -17.25 19.12
CA SER A 186 17.86 -17.50 18.88
C SER A 186 18.41 -18.49 19.90
N ILE A 187 19.37 -19.31 19.48
CA ILE A 187 20.13 -20.19 20.37
C ILE A 187 21.12 -19.30 21.14
N PRO A 188 21.10 -19.30 22.49
CA PRO A 188 21.90 -18.35 23.29
C PRO A 188 23.40 -18.36 22.95
N GLU A 189 23.99 -19.54 22.79
CA GLU A 189 25.41 -19.70 22.47
C GLU A 189 25.76 -19.11 21.09
N GLU A 190 24.92 -19.37 20.08
CA GLU A 190 25.09 -18.80 18.75
C GLU A 190 24.95 -17.28 18.77
N LYS A 191 23.99 -16.76 19.54
CA LYS A 191 23.80 -15.32 19.72
C LYS A 191 25.07 -14.66 20.26
N ILE A 192 25.68 -15.22 21.31
CA ILE A 192 26.94 -14.69 21.87
C ILE A 192 28.03 -14.66 20.80
N LYS A 193 28.20 -15.77 20.05
CA LYS A 193 29.21 -15.88 18.99
C LYS A 193 28.98 -14.90 17.84
N ILE A 194 27.74 -14.74 17.39
CA ILE A 194 27.35 -13.80 16.33
C ILE A 194 27.60 -12.37 16.79
N MET A 195 27.21 -12.03 18.02
CA MET A 195 27.41 -10.67 18.56
C MET A 195 28.89 -10.33 18.70
N ALA A 196 29.74 -11.27 19.11
CA ALA A 196 31.19 -11.07 19.16
C ALA A 196 31.77 -10.80 17.76
N LYS A 197 31.41 -11.62 16.76
CA LYS A 197 31.81 -11.39 15.36
C LYS A 197 31.31 -10.06 14.81
N LYS A 198 30.06 -9.67 15.14
CA LYS A 198 29.47 -8.39 14.73
C LYS A 198 30.28 -7.22 15.26
N LYS A 199 30.64 -7.23 16.55
CA LYS A 199 31.49 -6.19 17.16
C LYS A 199 32.84 -6.07 16.46
N GLN A 200 33.51 -7.21 16.19
CA GLN A 200 34.78 -7.23 15.45
C GLN A 200 34.64 -6.68 14.03
N PHE A 201 33.53 -6.99 13.34
CA PHE A 201 33.25 -6.46 12.01
C PHE A 201 33.11 -4.94 12.02
N TYR A 202 32.33 -4.40 12.96
CA TYR A 202 32.17 -2.95 13.11
C TYR A 202 33.50 -2.26 13.41
N GLN A 203 34.31 -2.81 14.33
CA GLN A 203 35.63 -2.26 14.64
C GLN A 203 36.57 -2.20 13.44
N LYS A 204 36.45 -3.14 12.50
CA LYS A 204 37.35 -3.25 11.35
C LYS A 204 36.86 -2.46 10.12
N TYR A 205 35.55 -2.33 9.94
CA TYR A 205 34.97 -1.88 8.67
C TYR A 205 34.01 -0.67 8.78
N TYR A 206 33.54 -0.32 9.97
CA TYR A 206 32.65 0.83 10.19
C TYR A 206 33.39 2.01 10.82
N SER A 207 32.84 3.22 10.65
CA SER A 207 33.37 4.43 11.30
C SER A 207 32.98 4.57 12.78
N TYR A 208 32.17 3.66 13.32
CA TYR A 208 31.70 3.68 14.70
C TYR A 208 31.66 2.28 15.33
N PHE A 209 31.73 2.23 16.66
CA PHE A 209 31.62 0.98 17.41
C PHE A 209 30.17 0.50 17.47
N TYR A 210 29.98 -0.82 17.44
CA TYR A 210 28.66 -1.42 17.50
C TYR A 210 27.86 -0.98 18.74
N GLU A 211 28.53 -0.78 19.87
CA GLU A 211 27.95 -0.34 21.15
C GLU A 211 27.32 1.06 21.10
N MET A 212 27.69 1.89 20.14
CA MET A 212 27.11 3.24 19.99
C MET A 212 25.73 3.24 19.33
N LEU A 213 25.30 2.09 18.77
CA LEU A 213 23.95 1.94 18.22
C LEU A 213 22.94 1.76 19.36
N ASP A 214 22.43 2.87 19.92
CA ASP A 214 21.25 2.83 20.78
C ASP A 214 19.97 2.91 19.96
N SER A 215 19.41 1.76 19.60
CA SER A 215 18.17 1.64 18.82
C SER A 215 16.94 1.31 19.69
N ARG A 216 16.99 1.56 21.00
CA ARG A 216 15.89 1.22 21.91
C ARG A 216 14.65 2.09 21.62
N VAL A 217 13.54 1.46 21.29
CA VAL A 217 12.24 2.12 21.14
C VAL A 217 11.45 1.97 22.45
N ASN A 218 10.76 3.03 22.88
CA ASN A 218 9.93 2.99 24.07
C ASN A 218 8.80 1.96 23.92
N SER A 219 8.68 1.04 24.88
CA SER A 219 7.73 -0.09 24.85
C SER A 219 6.27 0.34 24.74
N LYS A 220 5.90 1.55 25.18
CA LYS A 220 4.53 2.08 25.05
C LYS A 220 4.08 2.27 23.59
N TYR A 221 5.02 2.32 22.65
CA TYR A 221 4.74 2.43 21.22
C TYR A 221 4.79 1.08 20.50
N LEU A 222 5.06 -0.02 21.21
CA LEU A 222 5.29 -1.33 20.61
C LEU A 222 4.10 -2.27 20.84
N LYS A 223 3.64 -2.94 19.78
CA LYS A 223 2.73 -4.09 19.84
C LYS A 223 3.48 -5.33 19.39
N LYS A 224 3.77 -6.24 20.31
CA LYS A 224 4.44 -7.50 19.98
C LYS A 224 3.46 -8.39 19.21
N LEU A 225 3.91 -8.94 18.10
CA LEU A 225 3.19 -9.95 17.34
C LEU A 225 3.50 -11.33 17.94
N ASP A 226 2.44 -12.11 18.18
CA ASP A 226 2.48 -13.51 18.62
C ASP A 226 2.97 -14.47 17.53
#